data_AF-A0A0B1TK68-F1
#
_entry.id   AF-A0A0B1TK68-F1
#
_cell.length_a   1.000
_cell.length_b   1.000
_cell.length_c   1.000
_cell.angle_alpha   90.00
_cell.angle_beta   90.00
_cell.angle_gamma   90.00
#
_symmetry.space_group_name_H-M   'P 1'
#
loop_
_entity.id
_entity.type
_entity.pdbx_description
1 polymer ?
#
loop_
_entity_poly.entity_id
_entity_poly.type
_entity_poly.pdbx_seq_one_letter_code
_entity_poly.pdbx_strand_id
1 'polypeptide(L)'
;MAKKPFDGTRPLSEDIIYRNQTRFLEYLETVVKKVYIIQGFPSCKAYGPNIALKFTEKGKPLNAIKDGLIVRDDFFARRRIWEIGLRCRKCEIVDYKPVLVDEDGEYLAYDPKTNIMFTDLANHLNNFGKARIQIIFNRLSKNFMI
;
A
#
# COMPACT_ATOMS: atom_id res chain seq x y z
N MET A 1 10.58 8.41 -2.39
CA MET A 1 11.85 7.96 -1.77
C MET A 1 11.83 6.51 -1.31
N ALA A 2 10.87 6.06 -0.49
CA ALA A 2 10.83 4.68 0.06
C ALA A 2 10.82 3.52 -0.96
N LYS A 3 10.46 3.83 -2.21
CA LYS A 3 10.32 2.88 -3.32
C LYS A 3 11.59 2.68 -4.15
N LYS A 4 12.68 3.40 -3.84
CA LYS A 4 13.93 3.29 -4.62
C LYS A 4 14.47 1.86 -4.55
N PRO A 5 14.94 1.29 -5.66
CA PRO A 5 15.67 0.02 -5.63
C PRO A 5 16.86 0.07 -4.69
N PHE A 6 17.20 -1.08 -4.11
CA PHE A 6 18.47 -1.30 -3.41
C PHE A 6 19.11 -2.58 -3.92
N ASP A 7 20.42 -2.69 -3.76
CA ASP A 7 21.17 -3.89 -4.10
C ASP A 7 20.87 -5.01 -3.09
N GLY A 8 20.19 -6.06 -3.53
CA GLY A 8 19.82 -7.19 -2.68
C GLY A 8 20.99 -8.07 -2.25
N THR A 9 22.19 -7.88 -2.82
CA THR A 9 23.41 -8.59 -2.42
C THR A 9 24.10 -7.95 -1.22
N ARG A 10 23.77 -6.69 -0.91
CA ARG A 10 24.32 -5.95 0.23
C ARG A 10 23.42 -6.06 1.45
N PRO A 11 23.98 -6.00 2.67
CA PRO A 11 23.18 -5.91 3.88
C PRO A 11 22.23 -4.71 3.84
N LEU A 12 20.97 -4.91 4.23
CA LEU A 12 19.99 -3.81 4.26
C LEU A 12 20.38 -2.69 5.23
N SER A 13 21.25 -2.97 6.21
CA SER A 13 21.85 -1.97 7.10
C SER A 13 22.68 -0.91 6.36
N GLU A 14 23.09 -1.15 5.10
CA GLU A 14 23.77 -0.16 4.26
C GLU A 14 22.78 0.74 3.49
N ASP A 15 21.52 0.33 3.35
CA ASP A 15 20.50 1.11 2.63
C ASP A 15 20.11 2.37 3.42
N ILE A 16 20.41 3.54 2.85
CA ILE A 16 20.21 4.84 3.53
C ILE A 16 18.74 5.10 3.88
N ILE A 17 17.81 4.62 3.06
CA ILE A 17 16.37 4.80 3.30
C ILE A 17 15.96 3.97 4.52
N TYR A 18 16.33 2.69 4.54
CA TYR A 18 16.09 1.79 5.66
C TYR A 18 16.68 2.34 6.95
N ARG A 19 17.94 2.76 6.95
CA ARG A 19 18.60 3.36 8.12
C ARG A 19 17.84 4.58 8.67
N ASN A 20 17.39 5.46 7.77
CA ASN A 20 16.64 6.65 8.18
C ASN A 20 15.27 6.29 8.76
N GLN A 21 14.58 5.32 8.15
CA GLN A 21 13.30 4.81 8.66
C GLN A 21 13.47 4.15 10.03
N THR A 22 14.51 3.33 10.22
CA THR A 22 14.81 2.67 11.49
C THR A 22 15.14 3.68 12.59
N ARG A 23 15.99 4.69 12.32
CA ARG A 23 16.30 5.75 13.30
C ARG A 23 15.06 6.52 13.75
N PHE A 24 14.19 6.86 12.82
CA PHE A 24 12.94 7.54 13.15
C PHE A 24 12.03 6.63 14.00
N LEU A 25 11.99 5.34 13.68
CA LEU A 25 11.21 4.38 14.45
C LEU A 25 11.76 4.17 15.86
N GLU A 26 13.08 4.06 16.03
CA GLU A 26 13.74 3.96 17.33
C GLU A 26 13.33 5.14 18.22
N TYR A 27 13.30 6.36 17.67
CA TYR A 27 12.78 7.53 18.37
C TYR A 27 11.30 7.36 18.76
N LEU A 28 10.44 6.96 17.81
CA LEU A 28 9.01 6.75 18.10
C LEU A 28 8.79 5.74 19.23
N GLU A 29 9.54 4.63 19.24
CA GLU A 29 9.44 3.61 20.28
C GLU A 29 9.77 4.14 21.69
N THR A 30 10.50 5.25 21.83
CA THR A 30 10.77 5.87 23.13
C THR A 30 9.59 6.69 23.67
N VAL A 31 8.76 7.24 22.78
CA VAL A 31 7.70 8.21 23.16
C VAL A 31 6.28 7.66 23.03
N VAL A 32 6.06 6.57 22.30
CA VAL A 32 4.72 5.97 22.14
C VAL A 32 4.60 4.58 22.78
N LYS A 33 3.34 4.19 23.04
CA LYS A 33 2.98 2.82 23.45
C LYS A 33 3.04 1.84 22.29
N LYS A 34 2.59 2.25 21.10
CA LYS A 34 2.47 1.40 19.90
C LYS A 34 2.62 2.24 18.63
N VAL A 35 3.26 1.67 17.60
CA VAL A 35 3.44 2.29 16.28
C VAL A 35 2.72 1.43 15.23
N TYR A 36 1.81 2.04 14.47
CA TYR A 36 1.17 1.38 13.34
C TYR A 36 1.90 1.79 12.06
N ILE A 37 2.43 0.83 11.32
CA ILE A 37 3.19 1.08 10.08
C ILE A 37 2.40 0.52 8.91
N ILE A 38 1.95 1.41 8.02
CA ILE A 38 1.28 0.99 6.78
C ILE A 38 2.32 0.36 5.85
N GLN A 39 2.00 -0.84 5.35
CA GLN A 39 2.84 -1.55 4.40
C GLN A 39 2.91 -0.83 3.03
N GLY A 40 3.99 -1.06 2.29
CA GLY A 40 4.16 -0.57 0.93
C GLY A 40 3.05 -1.06 0.00
N PHE A 41 2.53 -0.14 -0.80
CA PHE A 41 1.42 -0.35 -1.71
C PHE A 41 1.84 -0.06 -3.15
N PRO A 42 1.32 -0.77 -4.17
CA PRO A 42 1.75 -0.59 -5.56
C PRO A 42 1.65 0.85 -6.05
N SER A 43 2.61 1.26 -6.88
CA SER A 43 2.59 2.57 -7.52
C SER A 43 1.53 2.60 -8.62
N CYS A 44 0.63 3.58 -8.56
CA CYS A 44 -0.40 3.81 -9.57
C CYS A 44 -0.05 5.00 -10.46
N LYS A 45 -0.60 5.02 -11.67
CA LYS A 45 -0.52 6.21 -12.54
C LYS A 45 -1.23 7.38 -11.86
N ALA A 46 -0.68 8.58 -11.98
CA ALA A 46 -1.36 9.78 -11.52
C ALA A 46 -2.67 9.96 -12.30
N TYR A 47 -3.71 10.49 -11.65
CA TYR A 47 -5.03 10.69 -12.28
C TYR A 47 -5.66 9.38 -12.81
N GLY A 48 -5.46 8.26 -12.12
CA GLY A 48 -6.00 6.95 -12.48
C GLY A 48 -7.48 6.97 -12.90
N PRO A 49 -8.39 7.64 -12.16
CA PRO A 49 -9.79 7.77 -12.57
C PRO A 49 -9.99 8.48 -13.93
N ASN A 50 -9.18 9.47 -14.29
CA ASN A 50 -9.27 10.12 -15.61
C ASN A 50 -8.81 9.18 -16.73
N ILE A 51 -7.80 8.35 -16.47
CA ILE A 51 -7.33 7.34 -17.43
C ILE A 51 -8.41 6.29 -17.64
N ALA A 52 -9.01 5.80 -16.55
CA ALA A 52 -10.14 4.89 -16.56
C ALA A 52 -11.34 5.46 -17.33
N LEU A 53 -11.73 6.71 -17.04
CA LEU A 53 -12.83 7.39 -17.73
C LEU A 53 -12.59 7.46 -19.24
N LYS A 54 -11.43 7.99 -19.67
CA LYS A 54 -11.05 8.06 -21.09
C LYS A 54 -11.00 6.70 -21.78
N PHE A 55 -10.68 5.64 -21.04
CA PHE A 55 -10.72 4.28 -21.56
C PHE A 55 -12.17 3.83 -21.78
N THR A 56 -13.05 4.07 -20.81
CA THR A 56 -14.47 3.70 -20.87
C THR A 56 -15.28 4.52 -21.88
N GLU A 57 -14.92 5.79 -22.11
CA GLU A 57 -15.52 6.65 -23.15
C GLU A 57 -15.32 6.08 -24.56
N LYS A 58 -14.36 5.17 -24.76
CA LYS A 58 -14.16 4.43 -26.03
C LYS A 58 -15.09 3.23 -26.18
N GLY A 59 -16.10 3.08 -25.31
CA GLY A 59 -17.06 1.97 -25.33
C GLY A 59 -16.52 0.65 -24.78
N LYS A 60 -15.38 0.66 -24.06
CA LYS A 60 -14.80 -0.53 -23.45
C LYS A 60 -15.15 -0.59 -21.95
N PRO A 61 -15.51 -1.76 -21.40
CA PRO A 61 -15.70 -1.91 -19.95
C PRO A 61 -14.37 -1.71 -19.22
N LEU A 62 -14.40 -1.15 -18.00
CA LEU A 62 -13.18 -0.81 -17.27
C LEU A 62 -12.26 -2.01 -17.08
N ASN A 63 -12.79 -3.19 -16.78
CA ASN A 63 -12.00 -4.42 -16.59
C ASN A 63 -11.12 -4.81 -17.80
N ALA A 64 -11.42 -4.35 -19.02
CA ALA A 64 -10.57 -4.57 -20.18
C ALA A 64 -9.26 -3.77 -20.12
N ILE A 65 -9.12 -2.80 -19.20
CA ILE A 65 -7.87 -2.06 -18.96
C ILE A 65 -6.82 -2.90 -18.21
N LYS A 66 -7.23 -3.98 -17.54
CA LYS A 66 -6.37 -4.86 -16.74
C LYS A 66 -5.53 -4.05 -15.73
N ASP A 67 -4.21 -4.26 -15.73
CA ASP A 67 -3.21 -3.56 -14.92
C ASP A 67 -2.84 -2.16 -15.46
N GLY A 68 -3.56 -1.65 -16.46
CA GLY A 68 -3.23 -0.40 -17.14
C GLY A 68 -3.23 0.86 -16.26
N LEU A 69 -3.67 0.77 -15.00
CA LEU A 69 -3.56 1.84 -14.00
C LEU A 69 -2.34 1.71 -13.07
N ILE A 70 -1.64 0.57 -13.12
CA ILE A 70 -0.49 0.25 -12.28
C ILE A 70 0.81 0.64 -13.01
N VAL A 71 1.76 1.16 -12.24
CA VAL A 71 3.12 1.49 -12.74
C VAL A 71 4.10 0.39 -12.37
N ARG A 72 4.07 -0.06 -11.11
CA ARG A 72 4.89 -1.17 -10.61
C ARG A 72 4.46 -1.61 -9.23
N ASP A 73 4.80 -2.85 -8.87
CA ASP A 73 4.80 -3.28 -7.47
C ASP A 73 5.98 -2.65 -6.71
N ASP A 74 5.72 -2.13 -5.52
CA ASP A 74 6.75 -1.44 -4.72
C ASP A 74 7.48 -2.42 -3.79
N PHE A 75 8.02 -3.48 -4.38
CA PHE A 75 8.73 -4.58 -3.70
C PHE A 75 9.77 -4.10 -2.68
N PHE A 76 10.65 -3.17 -3.09
CA PHE A 76 11.72 -2.67 -2.22
C PHE A 76 11.18 -1.91 -1.00
N ALA A 77 10.08 -1.17 -1.15
CA ALA A 77 9.44 -0.52 -0.01
C ALA A 77 8.87 -1.57 0.95
N ARG A 78 8.21 -2.61 0.39
CA ARG A 78 7.65 -3.71 1.19
C ARG A 78 8.71 -4.48 1.96
N ARG A 79 9.86 -4.75 1.32
CA ARG A 79 11.03 -5.39 1.96
C ARG A 79 11.58 -4.56 3.12
N ARG A 80 11.77 -3.25 2.93
CA ARG A 80 12.25 -2.36 4.02
C ARG A 80 11.30 -2.38 5.21
N ILE A 81 10.00 -2.23 4.96
CA ILE A 81 8.99 -2.20 6.03
C ILE A 81 8.87 -3.56 6.73
N TRP A 82 8.96 -4.67 5.99
CA TRP A 82 9.00 -6.01 6.58
C TRP A 82 10.16 -6.17 7.56
N GLU A 83 11.37 -5.80 7.15
CA GLU A 83 12.57 -5.85 7.99
C GLU A 83 12.49 -4.93 9.21
N ILE A 84 11.81 -3.79 9.08
CA ILE A 84 11.48 -2.92 10.22
C ILE A 84 10.57 -3.64 11.22
N GLY A 85 9.52 -4.30 10.74
CA GLY A 85 8.58 -5.02 11.60
C GLY A 85 9.20 -6.17 12.39
N LEU A 86 10.21 -6.85 11.83
CA LEU A 86 10.93 -7.92 12.53
C LEU A 86 11.72 -7.42 13.75
N ARG A 87 12.12 -6.14 13.76
CA ARG A 87 13.01 -5.58 14.79
C ARG A 87 12.29 -4.68 15.79
N CYS A 88 11.17 -4.10 15.38
CA CYS A 88 10.37 -3.22 16.22
C CYS A 88 9.61 -4.01 17.28
N ARG A 89 9.67 -3.58 18.53
CA ARG A 89 9.00 -4.25 19.66
C ARG A 89 7.59 -3.73 19.91
N LYS A 90 7.33 -2.48 19.51
CA LYS A 90 6.05 -1.79 19.70
C LYS A 90 5.25 -1.64 18.40
N CYS A 91 5.61 -2.34 17.32
CA CYS A 91 4.99 -2.13 16.02
C CYS A 91 3.89 -3.12 15.67
N GLU A 92 2.92 -2.65 14.90
CA GLU A 92 2.04 -3.49 14.10
C GLU A 92 2.11 -3.03 12.64
N ILE A 93 2.58 -3.91 11.75
CA ILE A 93 2.51 -3.67 10.30
C ILE A 93 1.06 -3.87 9.86
N VAL A 94 0.50 -2.86 9.20
CA VAL A 94 -0.84 -2.89 8.62
C VAL A 94 -0.72 -3.03 7.11
N ASP A 95 -1.02 -4.21 6.59
CA ASP A 95 -1.09 -4.45 5.14
C ASP A 95 -2.54 -4.59 4.70
N TYR A 96 -3.01 -3.61 3.93
CA TYR A 96 -4.35 -3.60 3.36
C TYR A 96 -4.42 -3.99 1.89
N LYS A 97 -3.29 -4.33 1.25
CA LYS A 97 -3.29 -4.89 -0.12
C LYS A 97 -4.17 -6.13 -0.26
N PRO A 98 -4.15 -7.12 0.64
CA PRO A 98 -4.90 -8.37 0.45
C PRO A 98 -6.42 -8.22 0.32
N VAL A 99 -7.03 -7.11 0.77
CA VAL A 99 -8.48 -6.90 0.66
C VAL A 99 -8.89 -6.03 -0.55
N LEU A 100 -7.90 -5.57 -1.32
CA LEU A 100 -8.05 -4.72 -2.50
C LEU A 100 -7.63 -5.40 -3.80
N VAL A 101 -7.12 -6.64 -3.72
CA VAL A 101 -6.74 -7.43 -4.90
C VAL A 101 -7.96 -8.14 -5.50
N ASP A 102 -7.83 -8.53 -6.76
CA ASP A 102 -8.76 -9.42 -7.45
C ASP A 102 -8.57 -10.89 -7.05
N GLU A 103 -9.24 -11.79 -7.77
CA GLU A 103 -9.19 -13.24 -7.50
C GLU A 103 -7.82 -13.87 -7.80
N ASP A 104 -7.02 -13.23 -8.65
CA ASP A 104 -5.66 -13.65 -9.01
C ASP A 104 -4.61 -13.04 -8.05
N GLY A 105 -5.04 -12.20 -7.10
CA GLY A 105 -4.16 -11.53 -6.15
C GLY A 105 -3.50 -10.26 -6.70
N GLU A 106 -3.97 -9.76 -7.84
CA GLU A 106 -3.47 -8.54 -8.47
C GLU A 106 -4.22 -7.30 -7.96
N TYR A 107 -3.47 -6.24 -7.69
CA TYR A 107 -4.07 -4.96 -7.32
C TYR A 107 -4.21 -4.10 -8.57
N LEU A 108 -5.45 -3.79 -8.96
CA LEU A 108 -5.76 -3.06 -10.20
C LEU A 108 -6.19 -1.60 -9.98
N ALA A 109 -6.34 -1.17 -8.72
CA ALA A 109 -6.96 0.11 -8.31
C ALA A 109 -8.47 0.24 -8.59
N TYR A 110 -9.12 -0.82 -9.06
CA TYR A 110 -10.56 -0.96 -9.22
C TYR A 110 -10.98 -2.42 -9.00
N ASP A 111 -12.28 -2.64 -8.84
CA ASP A 111 -12.89 -3.96 -8.80
C ASP A 111 -13.23 -4.42 -10.24
N PRO A 112 -12.60 -5.49 -10.77
CA PRO A 112 -12.83 -5.94 -12.14
C PRO A 112 -14.21 -6.58 -12.37
N LYS A 113 -14.94 -6.94 -11.30
CA LYS A 113 -16.30 -7.48 -11.39
C LYS A 113 -17.34 -6.38 -11.44
N THR A 114 -17.17 -5.34 -10.63
CA THR A 114 -18.15 -4.24 -10.52
C THR A 114 -17.78 -3.01 -11.36
N ASN A 115 -16.57 -2.95 -11.90
CA ASN A 115 -16.00 -1.78 -12.60
C ASN A 115 -15.95 -0.51 -11.73
N ILE A 116 -15.84 -0.67 -10.41
CA ILE A 116 -15.78 0.44 -9.46
C ILE A 116 -14.34 0.73 -9.07
N MET A 117 -13.92 1.99 -9.24
CA MET A 117 -12.61 2.49 -8.81
C MET A 117 -12.47 2.49 -7.28
N PHE A 118 -11.30 2.13 -6.77
CA PHE A 118 -10.97 2.23 -5.34
C PHE A 118 -10.23 3.51 -4.97
N THR A 119 -9.68 4.24 -5.94
CA THR A 119 -8.88 5.44 -5.69
C THR A 119 -9.49 6.72 -6.25
N ASP A 120 -9.05 7.86 -5.71
CA ASP A 120 -9.32 9.20 -6.23
C ASP A 120 -8.22 9.66 -7.22
N LEU A 121 -8.32 10.91 -7.71
CA LEU A 121 -7.37 11.48 -8.66
C LEU A 121 -5.94 11.62 -8.10
N ALA A 122 -5.79 11.65 -6.78
CA ALA A 122 -4.53 11.76 -6.07
C ALA A 122 -3.99 10.40 -5.58
N ASN A 123 -4.61 9.29 -6.01
CA ASN A 123 -4.29 7.93 -5.58
C ASN A 123 -4.55 7.63 -4.10
N HIS A 124 -5.42 8.40 -3.42
CA HIS A 124 -5.93 8.02 -2.12
C HIS A 124 -7.11 7.06 -2.28
N LEU A 125 -7.37 6.23 -1.26
CA LEU A 125 -8.57 5.39 -1.24
C LEU A 125 -9.83 6.27 -1.13
N ASN A 126 -10.75 6.08 -2.07
CA ASN A 126 -12.07 6.68 -2.05
C ASN A 126 -13.01 5.90 -1.11
N ASN A 127 -14.31 6.22 -1.10
CA ASN A 127 -15.27 5.56 -0.21
C ASN A 127 -15.38 4.04 -0.45
N PHE A 128 -15.29 3.58 -1.70
CA PHE A 128 -15.32 2.15 -2.02
C PHE A 128 -14.04 1.45 -1.57
N GLY A 129 -12.87 2.06 -1.81
CA GLY A 129 -11.59 1.56 -1.30
C GLY A 129 -11.57 1.48 0.24
N LYS A 130 -12.08 2.52 0.91
CA LYS A 130 -12.23 2.58 2.38
C LYS A 130 -13.14 1.49 2.91
N ALA A 131 -14.28 1.24 2.25
CA ALA A 131 -15.20 0.17 2.64
C ALA A 131 -14.52 -1.21 2.60
N ARG A 132 -13.68 -1.48 1.60
CA ARG A 132 -12.93 -2.75 1.49
C ARG A 132 -11.94 -2.94 2.64
N ILE A 133 -11.21 -1.88 3.00
CA ILE A 133 -10.21 -1.95 4.08
C ILE A 133 -10.82 -1.88 5.49
N GLN A 134 -12.11 -1.56 5.62
CA GLN A 134 -12.78 -1.38 6.91
C GLN A 134 -12.63 -2.59 7.84
N ILE A 135 -12.63 -3.82 7.30
CA ILE A 135 -12.43 -5.04 8.08
C ILE A 135 -11.09 -5.03 8.86
N ILE A 136 -10.04 -4.46 8.27
CA ILE A 136 -8.71 -4.35 8.89
C ILE A 136 -8.74 -3.31 10.01
N PHE A 137 -9.34 -2.15 9.76
CA PHE A 137 -9.42 -1.08 10.77
C PHE A 137 -10.37 -1.44 11.91
N ASN A 138 -11.43 -2.19 11.66
CA ASN A 138 -12.28 -2.77 12.70
C ASN A 138 -11.46 -3.68 13.63
N ARG A 139 -10.61 -4.55 13.07
CA ARG A 139 -9.69 -5.38 13.88
C ARG A 139 -8.72 -4.53 14.69
N LEU A 140 -8.10 -3.52 14.09
CA LEU A 140 -7.14 -2.64 14.76
C LEU A 140 -7.79 -1.86 15.92
N SER A 141 -9.01 -1.36 15.73
CA SER A 141 -9.73 -0.57 16.72
C SER A 141 -10.00 -1.34 18.02
N LYS A 142 -10.25 -2.65 17.94
CA LYS A 142 -10.45 -3.52 19.11
C LYS A 142 -9.23 -3.59 20.01
N ASN A 143 -8.04 -3.40 19.42
CA ASN A 143 -6.75 -3.50 20.11
C ASN A 143 -6.13 -2.12 20.38
N PHE A 144 -6.88 -1.03 20.14
CA PHE A 144 -6.37 0.34 20.29
C PHE A 144 -6.46 0.86 21.74
N MET A 145 -7.40 0.33 22.54
CA MET A 145 -7.64 0.78 23.92
C MET A 145 -6.99 -0.10 25.00
N ILE A 146 -6.08 -1.00 24.63
CA ILE A 146 -5.30 -1.84 25.56
C ILE A 146 -3.89 -1.26 25.69
#